data_AF-A0A520CQM5-F1
#
_entry.id   AF-A0A520CQM5-F1
#
_cell.length_a   1.000
_cell.length_b   1.000
_cell.length_c   1.000
_cell.angle_alpha   90.00
_cell.angle_beta   90.00
_cell.angle_gamma   90.00
#
_symmetry.space_group_name_H-M   'P 1'
#
loop_
_entity.id
_entity.type
_entity.pdbx_description
1 polymer ?
#
loop_
_entity_poly.entity_id
_entity_poly.type
_entity_poly.pdbx_seq_one_letter_code
_entity_poly.pdbx_strand_id
1 'polypeptide(L)'
;MSGSHAWRVGHPVHAFRAGRGEPSRNSVLQLIFSAGLILAIVLWGIVAPAHLGAVFDGALAMITRNFGWAYLWMVLGLVVMAVVLACGRYGNLKLGAEDEEPEFSVGTWFSMLFAAGMGIGLVFWGVAEPISHYGTPPPGILPNTPEAANAAMRYSFFHWGMHPWAVYSVVALAIAFFQFRRGGSALVSTSVLSLPWAPLRHIGPLVNVLAVIATAFG
;
A
#
# COMPACT_ATOMS: atom_id res chain seq x y z
N MET A 1 -50.23 20.74 -2.47
CA MET A 1 -50.31 19.27 -2.36
C MET A 1 -48.89 18.73 -2.57
N SER A 2 -48.12 18.61 -1.48
CA SER A 2 -47.84 17.35 -0.76
C SER A 2 -46.91 16.44 -1.58
N GLY A 3 -45.59 16.53 -1.39
CA GLY A 3 -44.80 15.60 -0.55
C GLY A 3 -43.82 14.87 -1.49
N SER A 4 -42.56 14.58 -1.19
CA SER A 4 -41.97 14.17 0.07
C SER A 4 -40.45 14.40 0.03
N HIS A 5 -39.95 14.99 1.12
CA HIS A 5 -38.57 14.91 1.57
C HIS A 5 -38.22 13.46 1.95
N ALA A 6 -37.06 12.95 1.53
CA ALA A 6 -36.41 11.86 2.24
C ALA A 6 -34.97 11.59 1.75
N TRP A 7 -33.99 12.51 1.94
CA TRP A 7 -32.54 12.16 2.01
C TRP A 7 -31.70 13.21 2.76
N ARG A 8 -32.24 13.91 3.76
CA ARG A 8 -31.40 14.59 4.77
C ARG A 8 -31.04 13.59 5.86
N VAL A 9 -30.09 12.70 5.57
CA VAL A 9 -29.38 11.98 6.63
C VAL A 9 -28.32 12.94 7.16
N GLY A 10 -28.74 13.81 8.08
CA GLY A 10 -27.84 14.57 8.93
C GLY A 10 -27.18 13.63 9.93
N HIS A 11 -26.10 12.96 9.52
CA HIS A 11 -25.08 12.61 10.48
C HIS A 11 -24.31 13.89 10.80
N PRO A 12 -24.11 14.26 12.07
CA PRO A 12 -23.12 15.28 12.38
C PRO A 12 -21.80 14.76 11.84
N VAL A 13 -21.32 15.38 10.76
CA VAL A 13 -19.92 15.34 10.41
C VAL A 13 -19.27 15.98 11.63
N HIS A 14 -18.79 15.16 12.56
CA HIS A 14 -17.82 15.64 13.53
C HIS A 14 -16.70 16.20 12.66
N ALA A 15 -16.71 17.52 12.50
CA ALA A 15 -15.67 18.25 11.82
C ALA A 15 -14.40 17.88 12.58
N PHE A 16 -13.64 16.95 12.03
CA PHE A 16 -12.30 16.67 12.48
C PHE A 16 -11.53 17.91 12.08
N ARG A 17 -11.61 18.94 12.94
CA ARG A 17 -10.86 20.16 12.80
C ARG A 17 -9.42 19.70 12.78
N ALA A 18 -8.75 19.84 11.64
CA ALA A 18 -7.32 19.73 11.54
C ALA A 18 -6.72 20.88 12.37
N GLY A 19 -6.71 20.70 13.68
CA GLY A 19 -5.90 21.52 14.56
C GLY A 19 -4.46 21.27 14.14
N ARG A 20 -3.73 22.34 13.81
CA ARG A 20 -2.26 22.36 13.88
C ARG A 20 -1.83 22.23 15.34
N GLY A 21 -2.22 21.11 15.96
CA GLY A 21 -1.91 20.78 17.34
C GLY A 21 -0.70 19.88 17.35
N GLU A 22 0.10 19.99 18.41
CA GLU A 22 1.18 19.06 18.69
C GLU A 22 0.72 17.60 18.52
N PRO A 23 1.61 16.70 18.08
CA PRO A 23 1.26 15.31 17.90
C PRO A 23 0.61 14.77 19.17
N SER A 24 -0.54 14.11 19.01
CA SER A 24 -1.26 13.54 20.16
C SER A 24 -0.32 12.62 20.94
N ARG A 25 -0.48 12.56 22.27
CA ARG A 25 0.31 11.65 23.12
C ARG A 25 0.35 10.22 22.57
N ASN A 26 -0.75 9.75 21.99
CA ASN A 26 -0.84 8.42 21.39
C ASN A 26 0.03 8.28 20.12
N SER A 27 0.14 9.33 19.30
CA SER A 27 1.01 9.36 18.12
C SER A 27 2.48 9.32 18.52
N VAL A 28 2.87 10.05 19.58
CA VAL A 28 4.24 10.03 20.11
C VAL A 28 4.59 8.64 20.67
N LEU A 29 3.66 8.01 21.39
CA LEU A 29 3.86 6.64 21.90
C LEU A 29 4.01 5.62 20.76
N GLN A 30 3.20 5.72 19.70
CA GLN A 30 3.31 4.86 18.52
C GLN A 30 4.67 5.02 17.83
N LEU A 31 5.16 6.26 17.71
CA LEU A 31 6.47 6.56 17.15
C LEU A 31 7.60 5.95 17.99
N ILE A 32 7.60 6.18 19.31
CA ILE A 32 8.63 5.65 20.22
C ILE A 32 8.65 4.12 20.17
N PHE A 33 7.47 3.49 20.18
CA PHE A 33 7.38 2.03 20.09
C PHE A 33 7.94 1.51 18.77
N SER A 34 7.56 2.12 17.64
CA SER A 34 8.02 1.71 16.31
C SER A 34 9.54 1.91 16.17
N ALA A 35 10.04 3.07 16.59
CA ALA A 35 11.47 3.40 16.54
C ALA A 35 12.29 2.47 17.45
N GLY A 36 11.79 2.15 18.66
CA GLY A 36 12.41 1.21 19.57
C GLY A 36 12.50 -0.21 18.98
N LEU A 37 11.44 -0.67 18.32
CA LEU A 37 11.43 -1.98 17.66
C LEU A 37 12.38 -2.02 16.46
N ILE A 38 12.39 -0.99 15.62
CA ILE A 38 13.34 -0.85 14.50
C ILE A 38 14.77 -0.87 15.03
N LEU A 39 15.06 -0.09 16.07
CA LEU A 39 16.38 -0.04 16.69
C LEU A 39 16.79 -1.42 17.25
N ALA A 40 15.88 -2.14 17.88
CA ALA A 40 16.16 -3.49 18.38
C ALA A 40 16.55 -4.46 17.25
N ILE A 41 15.84 -4.41 16.11
CA ILE A 41 16.16 -5.24 14.94
C ILE A 41 17.52 -4.84 14.34
N VAL A 42 17.81 -3.54 14.23
CA VAL A 42 19.11 -3.04 13.76
C VAL A 42 20.24 -3.49 14.68
N LEU A 43 20.08 -3.36 16.00
CA LEU A 43 21.08 -3.82 16.97
C LEU A 43 21.28 -5.33 16.90
N TRP A 44 20.21 -6.11 16.70
CA TRP A 44 20.33 -7.55 16.49
C TRP A 44 21.11 -7.88 15.21
N GLY A 45 20.88 -7.16 14.12
CA GLY A 45 21.66 -7.29 12.88
C GLY A 45 23.14 -6.97 13.04
N ILE A 46 23.48 -6.02 13.93
CA ILE A 46 24.88 -5.68 14.24
C ILE A 46 25.54 -6.75 15.10
N VAL A 47 24.84 -7.23 16.14
CA VAL A 47 25.41 -8.15 17.14
C VAL A 47 25.46 -9.60 16.66
N ALA A 48 24.44 -10.05 15.93
CA ALA A 48 24.30 -11.45 15.50
C ALA A 48 23.70 -11.57 14.08
N PRO A 49 24.39 -11.06 13.04
CA PRO A 49 23.87 -11.02 11.67
C PRO A 49 23.51 -12.40 11.11
N ALA A 50 24.34 -13.43 11.34
CA ALA A 50 24.08 -14.78 10.84
C ALA A 50 22.81 -15.39 11.46
N HIS A 51 22.57 -15.14 12.75
CA HIS A 51 21.38 -15.61 13.42
C HIS A 51 20.13 -14.86 12.96
N LEU A 52 20.23 -13.53 12.78
CA LEU A 52 19.16 -12.73 12.20
C LEU A 52 18.76 -13.27 10.81
N GLY A 53 19.75 -13.50 9.94
CA GLY A 53 19.54 -14.06 8.60
C GLY A 53 18.80 -15.41 8.64
N ALA A 54 19.28 -16.35 9.46
CA ALA A 54 18.64 -17.66 9.59
C ALA A 54 17.17 -17.57 10.07
N VAL A 55 16.86 -16.66 11.00
CA VAL A 55 15.47 -16.44 11.46
C VAL A 55 14.61 -15.86 10.33
N PHE A 56 15.11 -14.86 9.60
CA PHE A 56 14.36 -14.21 8.52
C PHE A 56 14.14 -15.16 7.34
N ASP A 57 15.14 -15.96 6.97
CA ASP A 57 15.02 -16.98 5.92
C ASP A 57 13.99 -18.05 6.31
N GLY A 58 14.02 -18.51 7.57
CA GLY A 58 13.03 -19.44 8.10
C GLY A 58 11.61 -18.86 8.09
N ALA A 59 11.46 -17.59 8.48
CA ALA A 59 10.18 -16.89 8.44
C ALA A 59 9.66 -16.72 7.01
N LEU A 60 10.53 -16.30 6.08
CA LEU A 60 10.20 -16.14 4.67
C LEU A 60 9.75 -17.47 4.05
N ALA A 61 10.49 -18.56 4.30
CA ALA A 61 10.14 -19.89 3.82
C ALA A 61 8.79 -20.37 4.37
N MET A 62 8.51 -20.10 5.66
CA MET A 62 7.24 -20.46 6.28
C MET A 62 6.08 -19.66 5.67
N ILE A 63 6.23 -18.34 5.52
CA ILE A 63 5.17 -17.47 4.98
C ILE A 63 4.90 -17.82 3.51
N THR A 64 5.94 -17.94 2.68
CA THR A 64 5.77 -18.23 1.25
C THR A 64 5.15 -19.60 1.03
N ARG A 65 5.55 -20.63 1.80
CA ARG A 65 4.99 -21.98 1.70
C ARG A 65 3.52 -22.05 2.11
N ASN A 66 3.14 -21.38 3.21
CA ASN A 66 1.80 -21.55 3.80
C ASN A 66 0.80 -20.48 3.34
N PHE A 67 1.26 -19.27 3.07
CA PHE A 67 0.44 -18.10 2.75
C PHE A 67 0.69 -17.51 1.36
N GLY A 68 1.60 -18.08 0.56
CA GLY A 68 1.88 -17.58 -0.80
C GLY A 68 0.64 -17.55 -1.70
N TRP A 69 -0.23 -18.55 -1.61
CA TRP A 69 -1.50 -18.56 -2.35
C TRP A 69 -2.43 -17.41 -1.94
N ALA A 70 -2.51 -17.11 -0.64
CA ALA A 70 -3.36 -16.04 -0.11
C ALA A 70 -2.84 -14.66 -0.56
N TYR A 71 -1.52 -14.50 -0.64
CA TYR A 71 -0.89 -13.31 -1.21
C TYR A 71 -1.31 -13.10 -2.66
N LEU A 72 -1.26 -14.14 -3.50
CA LEU A 72 -1.66 -14.03 -4.92
C LEU A 72 -3.13 -13.63 -5.07
N TRP A 73 -4.05 -14.24 -4.31
CA TRP A 73 -5.46 -13.88 -4.35
C TRP A 73 -5.73 -12.46 -3.82
N MET A 74 -5.02 -12.05 -2.77
CA MET A 74 -5.14 -10.70 -2.23
C MET A 74 -4.76 -9.66 -3.28
N VAL A 75 -3.57 -9.80 -3.90
CA VAL A 75 -3.09 -8.83 -4.90
C VAL A 75 -3.99 -8.83 -6.14
N LEU A 76 -4.45 -9.99 -6.61
CA LEU A 76 -5.45 -10.06 -7.68
C LEU A 76 -6.75 -9.35 -7.29
N GLY A 77 -7.24 -9.56 -6.08
CA GLY A 77 -8.42 -8.89 -5.55
C GLY A 77 -8.26 -7.36 -5.54
N LEU A 78 -7.07 -6.85 -5.20
CA LEU A 78 -6.76 -5.42 -5.24
C LEU A 78 -6.73 -4.87 -6.66
N VAL A 79 -6.20 -5.62 -7.63
CA VAL A 79 -6.27 -5.25 -9.06
C VAL A 79 -7.71 -5.16 -9.52
N VAL A 80 -8.52 -6.19 -9.25
CA VAL A 80 -9.95 -6.18 -9.62
C VAL A 80 -10.67 -5.02 -8.94
N MET A 81 -10.40 -4.77 -7.66
CA MET A 81 -11.01 -3.66 -6.93
C MET A 81 -10.62 -2.30 -7.52
N ALA A 82 -9.35 -2.09 -7.88
CA ALA A 82 -8.90 -0.85 -8.52
C ALA A 82 -9.63 -0.61 -9.85
N VAL A 83 -9.76 -1.65 -10.68
CA VAL A 83 -10.50 -1.58 -11.96
C VAL A 83 -11.99 -1.30 -11.74
N VAL A 84 -12.62 -1.99 -10.79
CA VAL A 84 -14.04 -1.78 -10.44
C VAL A 84 -14.29 -0.36 -9.93
N LEU A 85 -13.38 0.20 -9.13
CA LEU A 85 -13.51 1.57 -8.63
C LEU A 85 -13.29 2.60 -9.75
N ALA A 86 -12.30 2.38 -10.61
CA ALA A 86 -11.98 3.27 -11.72
C ALA A 86 -13.08 3.29 -12.81
N CYS A 87 -13.59 2.12 -13.20
CA CYS A 87 -14.61 2.00 -14.25
C CYS A 87 -16.05 2.03 -13.72
N GLY A 88 -16.25 1.92 -12.40
CA GLY A 88 -17.55 1.90 -11.77
C GLY A 88 -18.11 3.29 -11.48
N ARG A 89 -19.26 3.32 -10.79
CA ARG A 89 -19.95 4.56 -10.40
C ARG A 89 -19.12 5.54 -9.57
N TYR A 90 -18.05 5.06 -8.94
CA TYR A 90 -17.19 5.84 -8.06
C TYR A 90 -16.01 6.50 -8.78
N GLY A 91 -15.73 6.14 -10.04
CA GLY A 91 -14.60 6.70 -10.78
C GLY A 91 -14.69 8.20 -11.04
N ASN A 92 -15.91 8.75 -11.04
CA ASN A 92 -16.17 10.19 -11.21
C ASN A 92 -16.18 10.96 -9.86
N LEU A 93 -15.94 10.28 -8.74
CA LEU A 93 -15.94 10.93 -7.43
C LEU A 93 -14.66 11.76 -7.25
N LYS A 94 -14.82 13.07 -7.03
CA LYS A 94 -13.71 13.95 -6.69
C LYS A 94 -13.16 13.65 -5.28
N LEU A 95 -11.84 13.54 -5.17
CA LEU A 95 -11.12 13.37 -3.90
C LEU A 95 -10.87 14.74 -3.24
N GLY A 96 -11.94 15.42 -2.89
CA GLY A 96 -11.96 16.79 -2.35
C GLY A 96 -13.39 17.31 -2.25
N ALA A 97 -13.57 18.62 -2.11
CA ALA A 97 -14.89 19.23 -2.24
C ALA A 97 -15.43 19.12 -3.68
N GLU A 98 -16.74 19.27 -3.87
CA GLU A 98 -17.37 19.17 -5.20
C GLU A 98 -16.87 20.25 -6.18
N ASP A 99 -16.61 21.44 -5.64
CA ASP A 99 -16.13 22.64 -6.32
C ASP A 99 -14.61 22.75 -6.38
N GLU A 100 -13.89 21.79 -5.80
CA GLU A 100 -12.43 21.80 -5.79
C GLU A 100 -11.86 21.40 -7.16
N GLU A 101 -10.79 22.08 -7.56
CA GLU A 101 -10.01 21.81 -8.77
C GLU A 101 -8.65 21.22 -8.42
N PRO A 102 -8.03 20.42 -9.32
CA PRO A 102 -6.70 19.85 -9.07
C PRO A 102 -5.65 20.94 -8.83
N GLU A 103 -4.87 20.80 -7.75
CA GLU A 103 -3.76 21.72 -7.44
C GLU A 103 -2.63 21.67 -8.48
N PHE A 104 -2.48 20.54 -9.16
CA PHE A 104 -1.43 20.31 -10.15
C PHE A 104 -2.03 19.98 -11.51
N SER A 105 -1.37 20.44 -12.57
CA SER A 105 -1.70 20.01 -13.94
C SER A 105 -1.48 18.50 -14.11
N VAL A 106 -2.19 17.89 -15.05
CA VAL A 106 -2.06 16.45 -15.34
C VAL A 106 -0.61 16.05 -15.66
N GLY A 107 0.12 16.90 -16.39
CA GLY A 107 1.53 16.66 -16.71
C GLY A 107 2.42 16.66 -15.46
N THR A 108 2.25 17.68 -14.60
CA THR A 108 2.99 17.77 -13.34
C THR A 108 2.67 16.59 -12.41
N TRP A 109 1.39 16.26 -12.25
CA TRP A 109 0.94 15.13 -11.43
C TRP A 109 1.52 13.80 -11.92
N PHE A 110 1.52 13.58 -13.24
CA PHE A 110 2.09 12.38 -13.82
C PHE A 110 3.61 12.30 -13.60
N SER A 111 4.34 13.42 -13.76
CA SER A 111 5.77 13.48 -13.46
C SER A 111 6.07 13.18 -11.99
N MET A 112 5.25 13.68 -11.06
CA MET A 112 5.40 13.38 -9.63
C MET A 112 5.21 11.89 -9.32
N LEU A 113 4.25 11.23 -9.99
CA LEU A 113 4.01 9.79 -9.83
C LEU A 113 5.24 8.96 -10.22
N PHE A 114 5.88 9.30 -11.34
CA PHE A 114 7.11 8.64 -11.77
C PHE A 114 8.28 8.94 -10.85
N ALA A 115 8.46 10.20 -10.45
CA ALA A 115 9.52 10.61 -9.54
C ALA A 115 9.43 9.93 -8.17
N ALA A 116 8.22 9.71 -7.65
CA ALA A 116 8.00 9.07 -6.36
C ALA A 116 8.02 7.54 -6.43
N GLY A 117 7.47 6.93 -7.48
CA GLY A 117 7.25 5.48 -7.54
C GLY A 117 8.35 4.68 -8.25
N MET A 118 9.05 5.27 -9.22
CA MET A 118 10.03 4.59 -10.07
C MET A 118 11.44 4.74 -9.48
N GLY A 119 11.67 4.09 -8.33
CA GLY A 119 12.90 4.23 -7.54
C GLY A 119 14.05 3.31 -7.97
N ILE A 120 14.89 2.98 -6.99
CA ILE A 120 16.04 2.07 -7.10
C ILE A 120 15.67 0.67 -7.63
N GLY A 121 14.43 0.23 -7.38
CA GLY A 121 13.94 -1.07 -7.78
C GLY A 121 14.08 -1.34 -9.29
N LEU A 122 13.75 -0.36 -10.14
CA LEU A 122 13.89 -0.53 -11.59
C LEU A 122 15.34 -0.47 -12.07
N VAL A 123 16.16 0.34 -11.42
CA VAL A 123 17.59 0.42 -11.74
C VAL A 123 18.29 -0.91 -11.43
N PHE A 124 17.91 -1.54 -10.32
CA PHE A 124 18.49 -2.82 -9.91
C PHE A 124 17.84 -4.01 -10.64
N TRP A 125 16.53 -4.18 -10.51
CA TRP A 125 15.81 -5.35 -11.02
C TRP A 125 15.41 -5.25 -12.49
N GLY A 126 15.38 -4.05 -13.09
CA GLY A 126 14.98 -3.89 -14.49
C GLY A 126 15.87 -4.65 -15.47
N VAL A 127 17.14 -4.86 -15.12
CA VAL A 127 18.07 -5.73 -15.88
C VAL A 127 18.28 -7.06 -15.17
N ALA A 128 18.42 -7.07 -13.84
CA ALA A 128 18.76 -8.28 -13.10
C ALA A 128 17.65 -9.34 -13.16
N GLU A 129 16.38 -8.96 -13.08
CA GLU A 129 15.26 -9.91 -13.05
C GLU A 129 15.07 -10.65 -14.39
N PRO A 130 15.00 -9.98 -15.56
CA PRO A 130 14.90 -10.70 -16.83
C PRO A 130 16.11 -11.61 -17.08
N ILE A 131 17.33 -11.17 -16.77
CA ILE A 131 18.54 -11.99 -16.94
C ILE A 131 18.51 -13.20 -16.01
N SER A 132 18.09 -13.00 -14.75
CA SER A 132 17.92 -14.09 -13.79
C SER A 132 16.90 -15.11 -14.30
N HIS A 133 15.72 -14.68 -14.73
CA HIS A 133 14.71 -15.58 -15.27
C HIS A 133 15.10 -16.24 -16.60
N TYR A 134 15.99 -15.63 -17.38
CA TYR A 134 16.52 -16.24 -18.59
C TYR A 134 17.47 -17.41 -18.27
N GLY A 135 18.34 -17.25 -17.26
CA GLY A 135 19.28 -18.28 -16.81
C GLY A 135 18.64 -19.34 -15.90
N THR A 136 17.61 -18.98 -15.14
CA THR A 136 16.84 -19.87 -14.28
C THR A 136 15.34 -19.64 -14.50
N PRO A 137 14.79 -20.14 -15.62
CA PRO A 137 13.39 -19.93 -15.95
C PRO A 137 12.46 -20.75 -15.04
N PRO A 138 11.15 -20.42 -15.03
CA PRO A 138 10.15 -21.23 -14.35
C PRO A 138 10.19 -22.71 -14.76
N PRO A 139 9.70 -23.62 -13.91
CA PRO A 139 9.70 -25.05 -14.19
C PRO A 139 9.07 -25.39 -15.55
N GLY A 140 9.70 -26.31 -16.28
CA GLY A 140 9.22 -26.76 -17.60
C GLY A 140 9.82 -26.00 -18.79
N ILE A 141 10.72 -25.04 -18.58
CA ILE A 141 11.39 -24.29 -19.65
C ILE A 141 12.91 -24.50 -19.56
N LEU A 142 13.57 -24.72 -20.70
CA LEU A 142 15.02 -24.87 -20.76
C LEU A 142 15.72 -23.50 -20.64
N PRO A 143 16.73 -23.36 -19.74
CA PRO A 143 17.53 -22.15 -19.61
C PRO A 143 18.17 -21.67 -20.91
N ASN A 144 18.38 -20.36 -21.04
CA ASN A 144 19.13 -19.73 -22.13
C ASN A 144 18.60 -20.03 -23.55
N THR A 145 17.29 -20.21 -23.67
CA THR A 145 16.60 -20.45 -24.96
C THR A 145 15.71 -19.27 -25.34
N PRO A 146 15.33 -19.13 -26.63
CA PRO A 146 14.33 -18.13 -27.03
C PRO A 146 13.00 -18.23 -26.26
N GLU A 147 12.61 -19.44 -25.83
CA GLU A 147 11.45 -19.64 -24.98
C GLU A 147 11.66 -19.06 -23.58
N ALA A 148 12.82 -19.31 -22.96
CA ALA A 148 13.18 -18.71 -21.66
C ALA A 148 13.23 -17.18 -21.73
N ALA A 149 13.72 -16.59 -22.83
CA ALA A 149 13.74 -15.14 -23.00
C ALA A 149 12.32 -14.55 -22.99
N ASN A 150 11.38 -15.18 -23.69
CA ASN A 150 9.99 -14.77 -23.69
C ASN A 150 9.35 -14.92 -22.31
N ALA A 151 9.61 -16.04 -21.61
CA ALA A 151 9.10 -16.25 -20.26
C ALA A 151 9.65 -15.22 -19.26
N ALA A 152 10.95 -14.95 -19.31
CA ALA A 152 11.61 -13.97 -18.45
C ALA A 152 10.99 -12.58 -18.55
N MET A 153 10.76 -12.10 -19.77
CA MET A 153 10.10 -10.81 -20.00
C MET A 153 8.65 -10.82 -19.50
N ARG A 154 7.90 -11.91 -19.70
CA ARG A 154 6.52 -12.03 -19.20
C ARG A 154 6.44 -11.93 -17.68
N TYR A 155 7.32 -12.61 -16.95
CA TYR A 155 7.37 -12.53 -15.48
C TYR A 155 7.79 -11.14 -15.00
N SER A 156 8.79 -10.55 -15.65
CA SER A 156 9.24 -9.20 -15.31
C SER A 156 8.11 -8.17 -15.50
N PHE A 157 7.37 -8.24 -16.61
CA PHE A 157 6.18 -7.39 -16.80
C PHE A 157 5.04 -7.72 -15.84
N PHE A 158 4.89 -8.97 -15.41
CA PHE A 158 3.88 -9.33 -14.43
C PHE A 158 4.18 -8.72 -13.05
N HIS A 159 5.45 -8.75 -12.61
CA HIS A 159 5.89 -8.21 -11.33
C HIS A 159 5.93 -6.69 -11.30
N TRP A 160 6.30 -6.04 -12.40
CA TRP A 160 6.40 -4.56 -12.50
C TRP A 160 5.20 -3.91 -13.21
N GLY A 161 4.19 -4.71 -13.57
CA GLY A 161 2.96 -4.27 -14.22
C GLY A 161 1.88 -3.87 -13.22
N MET A 162 0.62 -4.19 -13.53
CA MET A 162 -0.55 -3.67 -12.79
C MET A 162 -0.60 -4.06 -11.30
N HIS A 163 -0.02 -5.20 -10.91
CA HIS A 163 -0.14 -5.76 -9.56
C HIS A 163 0.38 -4.82 -8.46
N PRO A 164 1.66 -4.37 -8.45
CA PRO A 164 2.14 -3.42 -7.44
C PRO A 164 1.40 -2.08 -7.49
N TRP A 165 1.11 -1.57 -8.70
CA TRP A 165 0.39 -0.30 -8.86
C TRP A 165 -1.02 -0.33 -8.29
N ALA A 166 -1.71 -1.47 -8.37
CA ALA A 166 -3.03 -1.63 -7.74
C ALA A 166 -2.95 -1.55 -6.21
N VAL A 167 -1.93 -2.14 -5.59
CA VAL A 167 -1.71 -2.03 -4.14
C VAL A 167 -1.52 -0.56 -3.75
N TYR A 168 -0.64 0.16 -4.44
CA TYR A 168 -0.41 1.59 -4.20
C TYR A 168 -1.68 2.41 -4.40
N SER A 169 -2.40 2.17 -5.50
CA SER A 169 -3.61 2.90 -5.86
C SER A 169 -4.70 2.75 -4.81
N VAL A 170 -4.94 1.52 -4.33
CA VAL A 170 -5.97 1.26 -3.30
C VAL A 170 -5.61 1.91 -1.97
N VAL A 171 -4.36 1.77 -1.52
CA VAL A 171 -3.92 2.37 -0.24
C VAL A 171 -3.94 3.90 -0.32
N ALA A 172 -3.40 4.47 -1.40
CA ALA A 172 -3.42 5.91 -1.64
C ALA A 172 -4.84 6.45 -1.72
N LEU A 173 -5.74 5.75 -2.42
CA LEU A 173 -7.16 6.12 -2.51
C LEU A 173 -7.83 6.12 -1.14
N ALA A 174 -7.57 5.10 -0.32
CA ALA A 174 -8.12 5.02 1.03
C ALA A 174 -7.67 6.23 1.88
N ILE A 175 -6.38 6.56 1.86
CA ILE A 175 -5.85 7.72 2.60
C ILE A 175 -6.43 9.02 2.05
N ALA A 176 -6.35 9.23 0.74
CA ALA A 176 -6.82 10.45 0.07
C ALA A 176 -8.33 10.69 0.28
N PHE A 177 -9.14 9.64 0.19
CA PHE A 177 -10.58 9.75 0.45
C PHE A 177 -10.86 10.21 1.89
N PHE A 178 -10.24 9.59 2.89
CA PHE A 178 -10.50 9.99 4.27
C PHE A 178 -9.91 11.35 4.62
N GLN A 179 -8.76 11.70 4.06
CA GLN A 179 -8.12 12.98 4.29
C GLN A 179 -8.87 14.12 3.60
N PHE A 180 -8.99 14.07 2.27
CA PHE A 180 -9.49 15.20 1.47
C PHE A 180 -11.01 15.23 1.39
N ARG A 181 -11.68 14.08 1.24
CA ARG A 181 -13.13 14.03 1.10
C ARG A 181 -13.87 13.99 2.44
N ARG A 182 -13.26 13.42 3.49
CA ARG A 182 -13.88 13.29 4.83
C ARG A 182 -13.26 14.19 5.90
N GLY A 183 -12.20 14.94 5.58
CA GLY A 183 -11.53 15.85 6.51
C GLY A 183 -10.82 15.14 7.67
N GLY A 184 -10.53 13.84 7.56
CA GLY A 184 -9.83 13.06 8.57
C GLY A 184 -8.32 13.26 8.55
N SER A 185 -7.61 12.65 9.50
CA SER A 185 -6.14 12.65 9.50
C SER A 185 -5.57 11.78 8.37
N ALA A 186 -4.38 12.15 7.85
CA ALA A 186 -3.62 11.37 6.86
C ALA A 186 -2.98 10.08 7.41
N LEU A 187 -3.57 9.49 8.44
CA LEU A 187 -3.11 8.25 9.07
C LEU A 187 -3.79 7.05 8.40
N VAL A 188 -3.05 5.95 8.23
CA VAL A 188 -3.60 4.68 7.72
C VAL A 188 -4.72 4.17 8.63
N SER A 189 -4.60 4.38 9.96
CA SER A 189 -5.64 4.04 10.92
C SER A 189 -6.97 4.75 10.66
N THR A 190 -6.98 5.94 10.03
CA THR A 190 -8.22 6.69 9.76
C THR A 190 -9.18 5.85 8.91
N SER A 191 -8.65 5.12 7.92
CA SER A 191 -9.45 4.23 7.09
C SER A 191 -10.03 3.06 7.89
N VAL A 192 -9.26 2.52 8.84
CA VAL A 192 -9.69 1.39 9.68
C VAL A 192 -10.76 1.81 10.70
N LEU A 193 -10.65 3.01 11.26
CA LEU A 193 -11.63 3.56 12.20
C LEU A 193 -13.00 3.76 11.58
N SER A 194 -13.06 3.92 10.26
CA SER A 194 -14.32 4.08 9.50
C SER A 194 -15.09 2.77 9.29
N LEU A 195 -14.46 1.61 9.55
CA LEU A 195 -15.09 0.31 9.31
C LEU A 195 -16.32 0.10 10.22
N PRO A 196 -17.35 -0.63 9.74
CA PRO A 196 -18.57 -0.85 10.51
C PRO A 196 -18.36 -1.75 11.74
N TRP A 197 -17.27 -2.52 11.78
CA TRP A 197 -16.99 -3.48 12.84
C TRP A 197 -16.21 -2.86 13.99
N ALA A 198 -16.84 -2.78 15.18
CA ALA A 198 -16.24 -2.18 16.38
C ALA A 198 -14.88 -2.79 16.79
N PRO A 199 -14.67 -4.13 16.75
CA PRO A 199 -13.36 -4.72 17.10
C PRO A 199 -12.22 -4.20 16.22
N LEU A 200 -12.47 -3.97 14.94
CA LEU A 200 -11.45 -3.49 14.00
C LEU A 200 -11.08 -2.03 14.25
N ARG A 201 -11.93 -1.23 14.91
CA ARG A 201 -11.57 0.14 15.27
C ARG A 201 -10.49 0.18 16.36
N HIS A 202 -10.46 -0.81 17.24
CA HIS A 202 -9.48 -0.88 18.34
C HIS A 202 -8.06 -1.19 17.88
N ILE A 203 -7.88 -1.78 16.69
CA ILE A 203 -6.54 -2.08 16.13
C ILE A 203 -5.92 -0.88 15.39
N GLY A 204 -6.60 0.27 15.31
CA GLY A 204 -6.08 1.46 14.63
C GLY A 204 -4.64 1.85 15.04
N PRO A 205 -4.29 1.92 16.33
CA PRO A 205 -2.91 2.19 16.76
C PRO A 205 -1.89 1.17 16.26
N LEU A 206 -2.25 -0.12 16.24
CA LEU A 206 -1.40 -1.18 15.72
C LEU A 206 -1.15 -1.00 14.22
N VAL A 207 -2.18 -0.62 13.45
CA VAL A 207 -2.06 -0.38 12.01
C VAL A 207 -1.07 0.74 11.71
N ASN A 208 -1.06 1.82 12.49
CA ASN A 208 -0.08 2.89 12.32
C ASN A 208 1.35 2.43 12.62
N VAL A 209 1.53 1.65 13.70
CA VAL A 209 2.85 1.08 14.04
C VAL A 209 3.33 0.16 12.92
N LEU A 210 2.47 -0.73 12.42
CA LEU A 210 2.80 -1.61 11.30
C LEU A 210 3.11 -0.82 10.03
N ALA A 211 2.40 0.27 9.76
CA ALA A 211 2.70 1.14 8.62
C ALA A 211 4.11 1.77 8.74
N VAL A 212 4.47 2.29 9.93
CA VAL A 212 5.82 2.84 10.17
C VAL A 212 6.90 1.77 9.98
N ILE A 213 6.70 0.58 10.54
CA ILE A 213 7.65 -0.54 10.41
C ILE A 213 7.77 -0.96 8.94
N ALA A 214 6.64 -1.17 8.26
CA ALA A 214 6.62 -1.59 6.85
C ALA A 214 7.30 -0.57 5.94
N THR A 215 7.09 0.73 6.17
CA THR A 215 7.75 1.79 5.39
C THR A 215 9.24 1.95 5.74
N ALA A 216 9.66 1.62 6.96
CA ALA A 216 11.07 1.69 7.34
C ALA A 216 11.91 0.53 6.77
N PHE A 217 11.32 -0.65 6.60
CA PHE A 217 11.99 -1.84 6.07
C PHE A 217 11.76 -2.09 4.58
N GLY A 218 10.65 -1.60 4.02
CA GLY A 218 10.33 -1.73 2.59
C GLY A 218 11.26 -0.90 1.72
#